data_AF-A0A2H9NS39-F1
#
_entry.id   AF-A0A2H9NS39-F1
#
_cell.length_a   1.000
_cell.length_b   1.000
_cell.length_c   1.000
_cell.angle_alpha   90.00
_cell.angle_beta   90.00
_cell.angle_gamma   90.00
#
_symmetry.space_group_name_H-M   'P 1'
#
loop_
_entity.id
_entity.type
_entity.pdbx_description
1 polymer ?
#
loop_
_entity_poly.entity_id
_entity_poly.type
_entity_poly.pdbx_seq_one_letter_code
_entity_poly.pdbx_strand_id
1 'polypeptide(L)' 'DKEAIQTSRRLAREGLFVGISSGANVSASLKIAKKLKNKKVVTVLPDSADRYYSTELFP' A
#
# COMPACT_ATOMS: atom_id res chain seq x y z
N ASP A 1 -7.25 0.88 -9.07
CA ASP A 1 -7.87 0.70 -7.73
C ASP A 1 -7.72 -0.71 -7.15
N LYS A 2 -8.13 -1.77 -7.85
CA LYS A 2 -8.01 -3.16 -7.34
C LYS A 2 -6.63 -3.53 -6.78
N GLU A 3 -5.55 -3.16 -7.49
CA GLU A 3 -4.18 -3.43 -7.05
C GLU A 3 -3.80 -2.69 -5.76
N ALA A 4 -4.27 -1.45 -5.60
CA ALA A 4 -4.02 -0.63 -4.42
C ALA A 4 -4.75 -1.21 -3.19
N ILE A 5 -6.01 -1.62 -3.36
CA ILE A 5 -6.80 -2.27 -2.31
C ILE A 5 -6.15 -3.61 -1.90
N GLN A 6 -5.76 -4.45 -2.86
CA GLN A 6 -5.09 -5.72 -2.59
C GLN A 6 -3.76 -5.51 -1.86
N THR A 7 -2.98 -4.49 -2.25
CA THR A 7 -1.71 -4.18 -1.60
C THR A 7 -1.93 -3.67 -0.18
N SER A 8 -2.93 -2.81 0.05
CA SER A 8 -3.30 -2.33 1.39
C SER A 8 -3.73 -3.48 2.30
N ARG A 9 -4.53 -4.42 1.79
CA ARG A 9 -4.91 -5.65 2.51
C ARG A 9 -3.71 -6.56 2.80
N ARG A 10 -2.73 -6.63 1.89
CA ARG A 10 -1.49 -7.37 2.11
C ARG A 10 -0.67 -6.74 3.24
N LEU A 11 -0.51 -5.41 3.22
CA LEU A 11 0.18 -4.65 4.26
C LEU A 11 -0.44 -4.84 5.65
N ALA A 12 -1.76 -4.94 5.74
CA ALA A 12 -2.43 -5.23 7.01
C ALA A 12 -2.03 -6.59 7.60
N ARG A 13 -1.77 -7.61 6.76
CA ARG A 13 -1.24 -8.92 7.20
C ARG A 13 0.21 -8.84 7.68
N GLU A 14 0.93 -7.79 7.28
CA GLU A 14 2.29 -7.47 7.72
C GLU A 14 2.29 -6.52 8.96
N GLY A 15 1.10 -6.19 9.50
CA GLY A 15 0.94 -5.30 10.67
C GLY A 15 0.80 -3.81 10.35
N LEU A 16 0.72 -3.45 9.07
CA LEU A 16 0.58 -2.06 8.61
C LEU A 16 -0.86 -1.78 8.15
N PHE A 17 -1.68 -1.24 9.05
CA PHE A 17 -3.08 -0.92 8.80
C PHE A 17 -3.24 0.46 8.15
N VAL A 18 -3.14 0.51 6.82
CA VAL A 18 -3.08 1.76 6.04
C VAL A 18 -4.16 1.86 4.97
N GLY A 19 -4.42 3.09 4.53
CA GLY A 19 -5.42 3.40 3.49
C GLY A 19 -5.05 2.93 2.08
N ILE A 20 -6.01 3.11 1.14
CA ILE A 20 -5.88 2.67 -0.26
C ILE A 20 -4.70 3.37 -0.96
N SER A 21 -4.47 4.66 -0.66
CA SER A 21 -3.38 5.45 -1.24
C SER A 21 -2.00 4.88 -0.87
N SER A 22 -1.84 4.42 0.38
CA SER A 22 -0.65 3.72 0.86
C SER A 22 -0.39 2.42 0.07
N GLY A 23 -1.44 1.64 -0.21
CA GLY A 23 -1.31 0.45 -1.06
C GLY A 23 -0.88 0.79 -2.49
N ALA A 24 -1.40 1.88 -3.07
CA ALA A 24 -0.95 2.35 -4.38
C ALA A 24 0.54 2.72 -4.38
N ASN A 25 0.96 3.48 -3.36
CA ASN A 25 2.34 3.92 -3.16
C ASN A 25 3.30 2.72 -3.04
N VAL A 26 2.97 1.73 -2.20
CA VAL A 26 3.79 0.53 -2.03
C VAL A 26 3.81 -0.32 -3.29
N SER A 27 2.68 -0.51 -3.97
CA SER A 27 2.63 -1.27 -5.23
C SER A 27 3.56 -0.66 -6.29
N ALA A 28 3.47 0.65 -6.51
CA ALA A 28 4.33 1.36 -7.44
C ALA A 28 5.81 1.28 -7.02
N SER A 29 6.09 1.47 -5.73
CA SER A 29 7.44 1.44 -5.18
C SER A 29 8.10 0.07 -5.34
N LEU A 30 7.35 -1.03 -5.15
CA LEU A 30 7.85 -2.39 -5.38
C LEU A 30 8.18 -2.64 -6.86
N LYS A 31 7.38 -2.10 -7.79
CA LYS A 31 7.65 -2.19 -9.24
C LYS A 31 8.92 -1.42 -9.61
N ILE A 32 9.13 -0.24 -9.01
CA ILE A 32 10.35 0.56 -9.21
C ILE A 32 11.56 -0.15 -8.60
N ALA A 33 11.45 -0.66 -7.37
CA ALA A 33 12.54 -1.35 -6.69
C ALA A 33 13.06 -2.55 -7.49
N LYS A 34 12.19 -3.30 -8.17
CA LYS A 34 12.59 -4.41 -9.06
C LYS A 34 13.45 -3.96 -10.26
N LYS A 35 13.33 -2.71 -10.70
CA LYS A 35 14.08 -2.14 -11.84
C LYS A 35 15.43 -1.54 -11.40
N LEU A 36 15.58 -1.16 -10.14
CA LEU A 36 16.77 -0.51 -9.62
C LEU A 36 17.71 -1.53 -8.96
N LYS A 37 18.93 -1.67 -9.47
CA LYS A 37 19.98 -2.48 -8.82
C LYS A 37 20.70 -1.66 -7.75
N ASN A 38 20.84 -2.20 -6.54
CA ASN A 38 21.60 -1.60 -5.43
C ASN A 38 21.16 -0.16 -5.04
N LYS A 39 19.87 0.16 -5.17
CA LYS A 39 19.29 1.43 -4.71
C LYS A 39 18.17 1.18 -3.70
N LYS A 40 17.94 2.15 -2.81
CA LYS A 40 16.82 2.14 -1.87
C LYS A 40 15.66 2.96 -2.44
N VAL A 41 14.44 2.45 -2.30
CA VAL A 41 13.20 3.16 -2.64
C VAL A 41 12.46 3.45 -1.34
N VAL A 42 12.04 4.70 -1.15
CA VAL A 42 11.26 5.14 0.01
C VAL A 42 9.92 5.65 -0.50
N THR A 43 8.86 5.39 0.25
CA THR A 43 7.51 5.85 -0.08
C THR A 43 6.74 6.21 1.18
N VAL A 44 5.66 6.98 1.02
CA VAL A 44 4.84 7.49 2.11
C VAL A 44 3.59 6.63 2.25
N LEU A 45 3.20 6.34 3.49
CA LEU A 45 1.89 5.77 3.82
C LEU A 45 1.06 6.90 4.46
N PRO A 46 0.20 7.61 3.70
CA PRO A 46 -0.33 8.90 4.13
C PRO A 46 -1.29 8.82 5.32
N ASP A 47 -1.99 7.70 5.48
CA ASP A 47 -3.03 7.54 6.48
C ASP A 47 -3.30 6.07 6.86
N SER A 48 -4.08 5.93 7.94
CA SER A 48 -4.47 4.68 8.56
C SER A 48 -5.78 4.13 7.99
N ALA A 49 -5.96 2.80 8.09
CA ALA A 49 -7.10 2.09 7.49
C ALA A 49 -8.45 2.37 8.20
N ASP A 50 -8.46 2.87 9.43
CA ASP A 50 -9.67 3.19 10.21
C ASP A 50 -10.60 4.21 9.54
N ARG A 51 -10.05 5.06 8.67
CA ARG A 51 -10.80 6.04 7.88
C ARG A 51 -11.64 5.42 6.75
N TYR A 52 -11.48 4.12 6.50
CA TYR A 52 -11.97 3.47 5.28
C TYR A 52 -12.98 2.33 5.52
N TYR A 53 -13.52 2.19 6.73
CA TYR A 53 -14.48 1.10 7.06
C TYR A 53 -15.72 1.06 6.16
N SER A 54 -16.17 2.21 5.64
CA SER A 54 -17.33 2.30 4.74
C SER A 54 -16.97 2.21 3.25
N THR A 55 -15.76 1.74 2.91
CA THR A 55 -15.24 1.68 1.54
C THR A 55 -14.86 0.26 1.16
N GLU A 56 -14.61 0.03 -0.14
CA GLU A 56 -14.16 -1.27 -0.67
C GLU A 56 -12.84 -1.79 -0.07
N LEU A 57 -12.12 -1.00 0.73
CA LEU A 57 -10.96 -1.49 1.46
C LEU A 57 -11.35 -2.63 2.42
N PHE A 58 -12.49 -2.51 3.07
CA PHE A 58 -13.06 -3.52 3.97
C PHE A 58 -14.20 -4.27 3.25
N PRO A 59 -14.24 -5.60 3.32
CA PRO A 59 -15.37 -6.38 2.86
C PRO A 59 -16.60 -6.23 3.77
#